data_AF-A0A848P9L0-F1
#
_entry.id   AF-A0A848P9L0-F1
#
_cell.length_a   1.000
_cell.length_b   1.000
_cell.length_c   1.000
_cell.angle_alpha   90.00
_cell.angle_beta   90.00
_cell.angle_gamma   90.00
#
_symmetry.space_group_name_H-M   'P 1'
#
loop_
_entity.id
_entity.type
_entity.pdbx_description
1 polymer ?
#
loop_
_entity_poly.entity_id
_entity_poly.type
_entity_poly.pdbx_seq_one_letter_code
_entity_poly.pdbx_strand_id
1 'polypeptide(L)'
;PPFTPVLRRAGRPVLDGGMVDNVPVHALDPTPGDALVLVTRLYPRPTFFRMDVPVAGGVQRRFYVQPSRKVPISSWDYTRPGAMRDAYALGRHDGETFLRELPRGFAEPVAA
;
A
#
# COMPACT_ATOMS: atom_id res chain seq x y z
N PRO A 1 18.12 -3.41 11.33
CA PRO A 1 17.86 -3.92 12.70
C PRO A 1 17.79 -5.46 12.73
N PRO A 2 18.07 -6.10 13.86
CA PRO A 2 19.38 -6.69 14.23
C PRO A 2 19.99 -7.71 13.23
N PHE A 3 19.31 -8.03 12.12
CA PHE A 3 19.76 -8.99 11.10
C PHE A 3 20.27 -8.33 9.82
N THR A 4 19.78 -7.13 9.48
CA THR A 4 20.29 -6.37 8.33
C THR A 4 21.49 -5.52 8.76
N PRO A 5 22.69 -5.70 8.17
CA PRO A 5 23.85 -4.88 8.47
C PRO A 5 23.61 -3.42 8.06
N VAL A 6 24.37 -2.49 8.65
CA VAL A 6 24.34 -1.09 8.24
C VAL A 6 24.90 -0.97 6.82
N LEU A 7 24.03 -0.61 5.88
CA LEU A 7 24.42 -0.37 4.49
C LEU A 7 24.83 1.09 4.30
N ARG A 8 25.61 1.38 3.26
CA ARG A 8 26.02 2.75 2.89
C ARG A 8 25.66 3.07 1.44
N ARG A 9 25.22 4.31 1.20
CA ARG A 9 25.03 4.88 -0.15
C ARG A 9 25.67 6.26 -0.20
N ALA A 10 26.52 6.50 -1.20
CA ALA A 10 27.32 7.73 -1.33
C ALA A 10 28.07 8.10 -0.02
N GLY A 11 28.69 7.11 0.62
CA GLY A 11 29.43 7.28 1.87
C GLY A 11 28.57 7.42 3.14
N ARG A 12 27.25 7.61 3.02
CA ARG A 12 26.33 7.83 4.15
C ARG A 12 25.66 6.52 4.59
N PRO A 13 25.49 6.27 5.89
CA PRO A 13 24.72 5.13 6.37
C PRO A 13 23.25 5.27 5.95
N VAL A 14 22.63 4.16 5.57
CA VAL A 14 21.22 4.09 5.18
C VAL A 14 20.50 3.01 5.96
N LEU A 15 19.21 3.26 6.22
CA LEU A 15 18.27 2.33 6.83
C LEU A 15 17.09 2.11 5.89
N ASP A 16 16.28 1.12 6.20
CA ASP A 16 15.05 0.86 5.45
C ASP A 16 14.07 2.05 5.56
N GLY A 17 13.45 2.40 4.42
CA GLY A 17 12.55 3.55 4.31
C GLY A 17 11.27 3.40 5.12
N GLY A 18 10.86 2.16 5.45
CA GLY A 18 9.69 1.88 6.28
C GLY A 18 9.77 2.44 7.70
N MET A 19 10.96 2.88 8.15
CA MET A 19 11.14 3.63 9.40
C MET A 19 10.63 5.08 9.34
N VAL A 20 10.50 5.66 8.14
CA VAL A 20 10.08 7.05 7.92
C VAL A 20 8.70 7.10 7.28
N ASP A 21 8.51 6.40 6.16
CA ASP A 21 7.25 6.35 5.44
C ASP A 21 7.10 4.99 4.75
N ASN A 22 6.09 4.22 5.18
CA ASN A 22 5.81 2.89 4.61
C ASN A 22 5.08 2.96 3.26
N VAL A 23 4.51 4.12 2.92
CA VAL A 23 3.75 4.32 1.69
C VAL A 23 4.10 5.69 1.11
N PRO A 24 5.29 5.84 0.49
CA PRO A 24 5.84 7.13 0.08
C PRO A 24 5.16 7.69 -1.18
N VAL A 25 3.85 7.93 -1.13
CA VAL A 25 3.06 8.49 -2.24
C VAL A 25 3.50 9.90 -2.63
N HIS A 26 4.25 10.58 -1.76
CA HIS A 26 4.88 11.86 -2.04
C HIS A 26 6.08 11.74 -3.00
N ALA A 27 6.64 10.54 -3.18
CA ALA A 27 7.74 10.27 -4.10
C ALA A 27 7.27 9.91 -5.52
N LEU A 28 5.96 9.82 -5.76
CA LEU A 28 5.40 9.63 -7.10
C LEU A 28 5.71 10.84 -7.98
N ASP A 29 6.03 10.60 -9.24
CA ASP A 29 6.18 11.68 -10.21
C ASP A 29 4.82 12.35 -10.48
N PRO A 30 4.80 13.64 -10.85
CA PRO A 30 3.57 14.42 -11.01
C PRO A 30 2.84 14.13 -12.33
N THR A 31 2.97 12.92 -12.88
CA THR A 31 2.26 12.52 -14.10
C THR A 31 0.77 12.31 -13.80
N PRO A 32 -0.14 12.94 -14.57
CA PRO A 32 -1.57 12.67 -14.50
C PRO A 32 -1.89 11.21 -14.82
N GLY A 33 -2.94 10.66 -14.23
CA GLY A 33 -3.36 9.28 -14.46
C GLY A 33 -3.70 8.54 -13.18
N ASP A 34 -3.62 7.21 -13.22
CA ASP A 34 -4.06 6.34 -12.15
C ASP A 34 -2.88 5.67 -11.44
N ALA A 35 -2.88 5.71 -10.12
CA ALA A 35 -1.91 5.02 -9.28
C ALA A 35 -2.64 4.09 -8.31
N LEU A 36 -2.22 2.82 -8.26
CA LEU A 36 -2.71 1.85 -7.30
C LEU A 36 -1.77 1.80 -6.09
N VAL A 37 -2.31 2.05 -4.90
CA VAL A 37 -1.60 2.03 -3.63
C VAL A 37 -2.07 0.85 -2.81
N LEU A 38 -1.23 -0.18 -2.71
CA LEU A 38 -1.50 -1.38 -1.94
C LEU A 38 -0.83 -1.28 -0.57
N VAL A 39 -1.60 -1.52 0.50
CA VAL A 39 -1.06 -1.58 1.86
C VAL A 39 -1.40 -2.93 2.49
N THR A 40 -0.56 -3.37 3.42
CA THR A 40 -0.75 -4.62 4.18
C THR A 40 -1.15 -4.38 5.64
N ARG A 41 -1.15 -3.11 6.07
CA ARG A 41 -1.64 -2.68 7.38
C ARG A 41 -3.07 -2.21 7.27
N LEU A 42 -3.87 -2.54 8.28
CA LEU A 42 -5.24 -2.04 8.43
C LEU A 42 -5.21 -0.67 9.12
N TYR A 43 -5.73 0.34 8.44
CA TYR A 43 -5.88 1.71 8.91
C TYR A 43 -7.38 2.00 9.18
N PRO A 44 -7.73 2.96 10.06
CA PRO A 44 -9.10 3.37 10.31
C PRO A 44 -9.65 4.22 9.14
N ARG A 45 -9.74 3.59 7.95
CA ARG A 45 -10.22 4.13 6.68
C ARG A 45 -11.08 3.05 6.01
N PRO A 46 -11.87 3.37 4.97
CA PRO A 46 -12.56 2.35 4.17
C PRO A 46 -11.58 1.36 3.54
N THR A 47 -12.02 0.12 3.29
CA THR A 47 -11.18 -0.93 2.67
C THR A 47 -10.63 -0.51 1.31
N PHE A 48 -11.45 0.20 0.53
CA PHE A 48 -11.07 0.80 -0.74
C PHE A 48 -11.50 2.27 -0.75
N PHE A 49 -10.62 3.16 -1.17
CA PHE A 49 -10.96 4.58 -1.36
C PHE A 49 -10.08 5.21 -2.43
N ARG A 50 -10.52 6.37 -2.95
CA ARG A 50 -9.80 7.14 -3.95
C ARG A 50 -9.45 8.52 -3.40
N MET A 51 -8.27 9.01 -3.77
CA MET A 51 -7.87 10.40 -3.58
C MET A 51 -7.47 11.01 -4.91
N ASP A 52 -8.03 12.17 -5.23
CA ASP A 52 -7.69 12.91 -6.44
C ASP A 52 -6.67 13.99 -6.06
N VAL A 53 -5.44 13.84 -6.58
CA VAL A 53 -4.33 14.74 -6.29
C VAL A 53 -4.07 15.63 -7.51
N PRO A 54 -4.22 16.96 -7.40
CA PRO A 54 -3.84 17.87 -8.47
C PRO A 54 -2.35 17.76 -8.77
N VAL A 55 -2.00 17.66 -10.06
CA VAL A 55 -0.61 17.61 -10.53
C VAL A 55 -0.44 18.49 -11.77
N ALA A 56 0.80 18.75 -12.17
CA ALA A 56 1.06 19.51 -13.40
C ALA A 56 0.43 18.78 -14.60
N GLY A 57 -0.49 19.46 -15.30
CA GLY A 57 -1.16 18.89 -16.47
C GLY A 57 -2.38 18.01 -16.18
N GLY A 58 -2.89 17.94 -14.95
CA GLY A 58 -4.16 17.26 -14.67
C GLY A 58 -4.34 16.78 -13.24
N VAL A 59 -4.91 15.58 -13.10
CA VAL A 59 -5.19 14.93 -11.82
C VAL A 59 -4.53 13.55 -11.81
N GLN A 60 -3.87 13.22 -10.70
CA GLN A 60 -3.43 11.87 -10.39
C GLN A 60 -4.41 11.23 -9.40
N ARG A 61 -5.16 10.22 -9.85
CA ARG A 61 -6.14 9.49 -9.05
C ARG A 61 -5.44 8.33 -8.36
N ARG A 62 -5.40 8.37 -7.03
CA ARG A 62 -4.74 7.37 -6.19
C ARG A 62 -5.79 6.44 -5.60
N PHE A 63 -5.77 5.18 -6.01
CA PHE A 63 -6.67 4.13 -5.54
C PHE A 63 -5.99 3.38 -4.41
N TYR A 64 -6.49 3.53 -3.19
CA TYR A 64 -5.97 2.84 -2.02
C TYR A 64 -6.72 1.55 -1.80
N VAL A 65 -5.96 0.47 -1.60
CA VAL A 65 -6.46 -0.86 -1.28
C VAL A 65 -5.74 -1.34 -0.03
N GLN A 66 -6.49 -1.48 1.05
CA GLN A 66 -6.00 -2.10 2.28
C GLN A 66 -6.68 -3.47 2.45
N PRO A 67 -6.13 -4.37 3.27
CA PRO A 67 -6.68 -5.70 3.39
C PRO A 67 -8.06 -5.65 4.09
N SER A 68 -8.99 -6.52 3.71
CA SER A 68 -10.33 -6.55 4.33
C SER A 68 -10.34 -7.00 5.79
N ARG A 69 -9.25 -7.62 6.24
CA ARG A 69 -8.99 -8.01 7.63
C ARG A 69 -7.51 -7.95 7.92
N LYS A 70 -7.15 -8.05 9.21
CA LYS A 70 -5.74 -8.14 9.63
C LYS A 70 -5.04 -9.28 8.88
N VAL A 71 -3.90 -8.99 8.26
CA VAL A 71 -3.05 -9.98 7.61
C VAL A 71 -2.62 -11.02 8.64
N PRO A 72 -2.82 -12.33 8.39
CA PRO A 72 -2.69 -13.38 9.40
C PRO A 72 -1.23 -13.80 9.64
N ILE A 73 -0.25 -13.01 9.21
CA ILE A 73 1.18 -13.25 9.37
C ILE A 73 1.89 -11.91 9.58
N SER A 74 2.84 -11.87 10.51
CA SER A 74 3.75 -10.73 10.66
C SER A 74 5.05 -11.01 9.92
N SER A 75 5.80 -9.94 9.58
CA SER A 75 7.16 -10.09 9.07
C SER A 75 7.97 -11.00 9.99
N TRP A 76 8.66 -11.99 9.40
CA TRP A 76 9.52 -12.95 10.10
C TRP A 76 8.81 -13.99 11.00
N ASP A 77 7.47 -14.11 10.91
CA ASP A 77 6.76 -15.21 11.57
C ASP A 77 6.95 -16.53 10.78
N TYR A 78 7.96 -17.30 11.17
CA TYR A 78 8.23 -18.63 10.63
C TYR A 78 7.51 -19.76 11.38
N THR A 79 6.72 -19.43 12.40
CA THR A 79 6.09 -20.44 13.27
C THR A 79 4.89 -21.12 12.63
N ARG A 80 4.32 -20.50 11.58
CA ARG A 80 3.11 -21.00 10.88
C ARG A 80 3.29 -20.92 9.36
N PRO A 81 3.88 -21.95 8.73
CA PRO A 81 4.10 -21.98 7.27
C PRO A 81 2.82 -21.80 6.44
N GLY A 82 1.67 -22.23 6.97
CA GLY A 82 0.36 -22.05 6.31
C GLY A 82 -0.08 -20.59 6.17
N ALA A 83 0.35 -19.71 7.07
CA ALA A 83 -0.13 -18.33 7.14
C ALA A 83 0.24 -17.49 5.91
N MET A 84 1.30 -17.87 5.17
CA MET A 84 1.64 -17.23 3.89
C MET A 84 0.58 -17.50 2.81
N ARG A 85 0.03 -18.72 2.76
CA ARG A 85 -1.07 -19.05 1.83
C ARG A 85 -2.34 -18.29 2.20
N ASP A 86 -2.62 -18.15 3.49
CA ASP A 86 -3.78 -17.39 3.96
C ASP A 86 -3.66 -15.90 3.64
N ALA A 87 -2.46 -15.32 3.78
CA ALA A 87 -2.18 -13.94 3.40
C ALA A 87 -2.32 -13.73 1.88
N TYR A 88 -1.82 -14.67 1.07
CA TYR A 88 -2.00 -14.64 -0.38
C TYR A 88 -3.48 -14.73 -0.78
N ALA A 89 -4.23 -15.68 -0.20
CA ALA A 89 -5.65 -15.85 -0.48
C ALA A 89 -6.46 -14.61 -0.09
N LEU A 90 -6.11 -13.96 1.03
CA LEU A 90 -6.69 -12.68 1.44
C LEU A 90 -6.44 -11.59 0.39
N GLY A 91 -5.18 -11.39 -0.03
CA GLY A 91 -4.85 -10.40 -1.06
C GLY A 91 -5.57 -10.64 -2.38
N ARG A 92 -5.70 -11.91 -2.80
CA ARG A 92 -6.47 -12.28 -4.00
C ARG A 92 -7.96 -11.92 -3.86
N HIS A 93 -8.57 -12.26 -2.74
CA HIS A 93 -9.97 -11.92 -2.46
C HIS A 93 -10.21 -10.41 -2.46
N ASP A 94 -9.31 -9.65 -1.83
CA ASP A 94 -9.41 -8.19 -1.76
C ASP A 94 -9.22 -7.55 -3.14
N GLY A 95 -8.29 -8.06 -3.95
CA GLY A 95 -8.08 -7.62 -5.34
C GLY A 95 -9.27 -7.94 -6.26
N GLU A 96 -9.83 -9.15 -6.16
CA GLU A 96 -11.05 -9.52 -6.89
C GLU A 96 -12.24 -8.64 -6.51
N THR A 97 -12.35 -8.29 -5.22
CA THR A 97 -13.40 -7.38 -4.73
C THR A 97 -13.18 -5.96 -5.23
N PHE A 98 -11.95 -5.46 -5.17
CA PHE A 98 -11.58 -4.17 -5.72
C PHE A 98 -11.95 -4.05 -7.20
N LEU A 99 -11.65 -5.07 -8.03
CA LEU A 99 -11.99 -5.07 -9.46
C LEU A 99 -13.51 -5.04 -9.71
N ARG A 100 -14.31 -5.64 -8.82
CA ARG A 100 -15.78 -5.55 -8.89
C ARG A 100 -16.31 -4.18 -8.51
N GLU A 101 -15.66 -3.49 -7.59
CA GLU A 101 -16.05 -2.15 -7.13
C GLU A 101 -15.49 -1.02 -8.01
N LEU A 102 -14.38 -1.24 -8.72
CA LEU A 102 -13.69 -0.23 -9.53
C LEU A 102 -14.60 0.46 -10.57
N PRO A 103 -15.48 -0.24 -11.32
CA PRO A 103 -16.40 0.41 -12.26
C PRO A 103 -17.41 1.35 -11.60
N ARG A 104 -17.66 1.19 -10.29
CA ARG A 104 -18.55 2.08 -9.51
C ARG A 104 -17.85 3.37 -9.09
N GLY A 105 -16.58 3.55 -9.46
CA GLY A 105 -15.85 4.82 -9.31
C GLY A 105 -15.42 5.20 -7.90
N PHE A 106 -15.72 4.35 -6.89
CA PHE A 106 -15.63 4.66 -5.46
C PHE A 106 -16.28 6.02 -5.15
N ALA A 107 -17.56 5.97 -4.77
CA ALA A 107 -18.54 7.04 -4.96
C ALA A 107 -18.20 8.44 -4.41
N GLU A 108 -17.19 8.66 -3.58
CA GLU A 108 -16.76 10.00 -3.18
C GLU A 108 -15.23 10.00 -2.93
N PRO A 109 -14.47 10.94 -3.50
CA PRO A 109 -13.07 11.13 -3.13
C PRO A 109 -12.98 11.52 -1.65
N VAL A 110 -12.15 10.81 -0.88
CA VAL A 110 -11.89 11.19 0.51
C VAL A 110 -10.92 12.38 0.47
N ALA A 111 -11.29 13.50 1.07
CA ALA A 111 -10.41 14.65 1.21
C ALA A 111 -9.10 14.25 1.90
N ALA A 112 -7.99 14.86 1.45
CA ALA A 112 -6.65 14.58 1.96
C ALA A 112 -6.49 14.90 3.45
#